data_AF-A0A5D0X7D6-F1
#
_entry.id   AF-A0A5D0X7D6-F1
#
_cell.length_a   1.000
_cell.length_b   1.000
_cell.length_c   1.000
_cell.angle_alpha   90.00
_cell.angle_beta   90.00
_cell.angle_gamma   90.00
#
_symmetry.space_group_name_H-M   'P 1'
#
loop_
_entity.id
_entity.type
_entity.pdbx_description
1 polymer ?
#
loop_
_entity_poly.entity_id
_entity_poly.type
_entity_poly.pdbx_seq_one_letter_code
_entity_poly.pdbx_strand_id
1 'polypeptide(L)'
;MRHAATAIAGVLALSAALVVPAQAQTRVDGDPHAQDPVGIVEEPCPHHPMPSDGEGWQVWNLHMLTRDFGQLCRYAEANKALKAKKTPVEVVFMGDSITDNWQNIDPDFWTNGRVDRGISGQTTQQMLVRYREDVLKLKPRAVHILAATNDIAGNTGAATMEQVTGNIETMAELARAHGIKVILGSVPPAKAFPWAPDKHPDPQVRALNVWLKGYAAREGFTYVDYWSALGTPEGAMGEGLSSDGVHPTAEGYAIMAPLAKAAIAHTLGDVD
;
A
#
# COMPACT_ATOMS: atom_id res chain seq x y z
N MET A 1 -59.19 -55.21 -38.64
CA MET A 1 -59.22 -55.47 -37.18
C MET A 1 -58.23 -54.53 -36.51
N ARG A 2 -58.59 -54.03 -35.34
CA ARG A 2 -58.08 -52.81 -34.67
C ARG A 2 -56.56 -52.78 -34.52
N HIS A 3 -55.92 -51.66 -34.86
CA HIS A 3 -54.56 -51.34 -34.42
C HIS A 3 -54.65 -50.33 -33.27
N ALA A 4 -54.11 -50.74 -32.12
CA ALA A 4 -54.06 -49.95 -30.89
C ALA A 4 -52.97 -48.87 -31.01
N ALA A 5 -53.32 -47.64 -30.66
CA ALA A 5 -52.37 -46.54 -30.51
C ALA A 5 -51.76 -46.60 -29.11
N THR A 6 -50.45 -46.76 -29.02
CA THR A 6 -49.69 -46.66 -27.77
C THR A 6 -49.24 -45.20 -27.61
N ALA A 7 -49.85 -44.47 -26.67
CA ALA A 7 -49.40 -43.14 -26.28
C ALA A 7 -48.18 -43.27 -25.35
N ILE A 8 -47.03 -42.76 -25.78
CA ILE A 8 -45.85 -42.61 -24.92
C ILE A 8 -45.98 -41.27 -24.21
N ALA A 9 -46.29 -41.30 -22.92
CA ALA A 9 -46.25 -40.12 -22.06
C ALA A 9 -44.78 -39.81 -21.73
N GLY A 10 -44.22 -38.77 -22.36
CA GLY A 10 -42.92 -38.22 -21.99
C GLY A 10 -43.02 -37.45 -20.67
N VAL A 11 -42.35 -37.95 -19.64
CA VAL A 11 -42.17 -37.22 -18.38
C VAL A 11 -41.07 -36.18 -18.61
N LEU A 12 -41.45 -34.90 -18.74
CA LEU A 12 -40.50 -33.80 -18.63
C LEU A 12 -40.05 -33.71 -17.17
N ALA A 13 -38.82 -34.15 -16.89
CA ALA A 13 -38.16 -33.85 -15.63
C ALA A 13 -37.74 -32.37 -15.65
N LEU A 14 -38.50 -31.50 -15.00
CA LEU A 14 -38.02 -30.17 -14.63
C LEU A 14 -36.92 -30.32 -13.58
N SER A 15 -35.67 -30.18 -13.99
CA SER A 15 -34.55 -29.96 -13.07
C SER A 15 -34.69 -28.56 -12.46
N ALA A 16 -35.31 -28.48 -11.29
CA ALA A 16 -35.23 -27.28 -10.47
C ALA A 16 -33.77 -27.10 -10.02
N ALA A 17 -33.06 -26.15 -10.63
CA ALA A 17 -31.75 -25.74 -10.15
C ALA A 17 -31.92 -25.17 -8.75
N LEU A 18 -31.48 -25.92 -7.72
CA LEU A 18 -31.42 -25.42 -6.36
C LEU A 18 -30.41 -24.28 -6.33
N VAL A 19 -30.90 -23.05 -6.14
CA VAL A 19 -30.05 -21.89 -5.87
C VAL A 19 -29.50 -22.08 -4.46
N VAL A 20 -28.30 -22.64 -4.36
CA VAL A 20 -27.54 -22.66 -3.11
C VAL A 20 -26.99 -21.24 -2.92
N PRO A 21 -27.25 -20.57 -1.79
CA PRO A 21 -26.64 -19.28 -1.53
C PRO A 21 -25.12 -19.45 -1.53
N ALA A 22 -24.42 -18.65 -2.34
CA ALA A 22 -22.97 -18.63 -2.35
C ALA A 22 -22.46 -18.22 -0.96
N GLN A 23 -21.62 -19.05 -0.34
CA GLN A 23 -20.91 -18.66 0.87
C GLN A 23 -19.81 -17.66 0.49
N ALA A 24 -20.18 -16.38 0.41
CA ALA A 24 -19.32 -15.30 -0.07
C ALA A 24 -18.53 -14.59 1.05
N GLN A 25 -18.81 -14.87 2.32
CA GLN A 25 -18.16 -14.24 3.46
C GLN A 25 -17.13 -15.18 4.09
N THR A 26 -15.86 -14.78 4.07
CA THR A 26 -14.82 -15.41 4.89
C THR A 26 -15.06 -15.04 6.35
N ARG A 27 -15.04 -15.99 7.28
CA ARG A 27 -15.02 -15.72 8.73
C ARG A 27 -13.62 -15.99 9.26
N VAL A 28 -13.12 -15.09 10.11
CA VAL A 28 -11.84 -15.25 10.80
C VAL A 28 -12.13 -15.29 12.29
N ASP A 29 -11.57 -16.27 12.98
CA ASP A 29 -11.74 -16.39 14.43
C ASP A 29 -11.14 -15.18 15.14
N GLY A 30 -11.85 -14.68 16.15
CA GLY A 30 -11.45 -13.49 16.92
C GLY A 30 -11.81 -12.15 16.27
N ASP A 31 -12.50 -12.14 15.13
CA ASP A 31 -13.08 -10.91 14.55
C ASP A 31 -14.21 -10.37 15.48
N PRO A 32 -14.02 -9.19 16.10
CA PRO A 32 -14.97 -8.67 17.07
C PRO A 32 -16.29 -8.20 16.44
N HIS A 33 -16.30 -7.98 15.11
CA HIS A 33 -17.49 -7.60 14.36
C HIS A 33 -18.20 -8.81 13.72
N ALA A 34 -17.71 -10.04 13.95
CA ALA A 34 -18.28 -11.23 13.33
C ALA A 34 -19.75 -11.50 13.69
N GLN A 35 -20.24 -10.94 14.80
CA GLN A 35 -21.62 -11.07 15.29
C GLN A 35 -22.46 -9.81 15.09
N ASP A 36 -21.91 -8.76 14.49
CA ASP A 36 -22.68 -7.54 14.27
C ASP A 36 -23.83 -7.81 13.29
N PRO A 37 -25.02 -7.23 13.53
CA PRO A 37 -26.19 -7.49 12.70
C PRO A 37 -26.03 -6.94 11.27
N VAL A 38 -25.07 -6.04 11.06
CA VAL A 38 -24.71 -5.40 9.78
C VAL A 38 -23.21 -5.19 9.70
N GLY A 39 -22.64 -5.19 8.48
CA GLY A 39 -21.20 -4.95 8.25
C GLY A 39 -20.79 -3.47 8.13
N ILE A 40 -21.73 -2.52 8.30
CA ILE A 40 -21.44 -1.08 8.35
C ILE A 40 -21.62 -0.64 9.80
N VAL A 41 -20.51 -0.34 10.46
CA VAL A 41 -20.46 0.00 11.88
C VAL A 41 -19.85 1.37 12.08
N GLU A 42 -20.14 2.02 13.22
CA GLU A 42 -19.62 3.35 13.54
C GLU A 42 -18.12 3.32 13.88
N GLU A 43 -17.68 2.28 14.60
CA GLU A 43 -16.29 2.09 15.05
C GLU A 43 -15.75 0.76 14.51
N PRO A 44 -15.27 0.72 13.25
CA PRO A 44 -14.78 -0.51 12.62
C PRO A 44 -13.35 -0.91 13.05
N CYS A 45 -12.76 -0.17 13.99
CA CYS A 45 -11.36 -0.30 14.38
C CYS A 45 -11.21 -0.86 15.79
N PRO A 46 -11.34 -2.18 15.95
CA PRO A 46 -11.12 -2.80 17.24
C PRO A 46 -9.64 -2.75 17.64
N HIS A 47 -9.39 -2.81 18.95
CA HIS A 47 -8.02 -2.96 19.45
C HIS A 47 -7.52 -4.37 19.16
N HIS A 48 -6.59 -4.49 18.22
CA HIS A 48 -5.84 -5.73 17.99
C HIS A 48 -4.54 -5.71 18.80
N PRO A 49 -4.38 -6.57 19.82
CA PRO A 49 -3.10 -6.69 20.49
C PRO A 49 -2.03 -7.15 19.50
N MET A 50 -0.81 -6.61 19.63
CA MET A 50 0.31 -7.08 18.82
C MET A 50 0.62 -8.54 19.15
N PRO A 51 0.74 -9.43 18.16
CA PRO A 51 1.10 -10.81 18.40
C PRO A 51 2.47 -10.96 19.06
N SER A 52 2.60 -11.93 19.97
CA SER A 52 3.86 -12.24 20.66
C SER A 52 4.59 -13.47 20.09
N ASP A 53 3.97 -14.21 19.18
CA ASP A 53 4.48 -15.44 18.60
C ASP A 53 4.10 -15.58 17.11
N GLY A 54 4.65 -16.61 16.45
CA GLY A 54 4.45 -16.82 15.02
C GLY A 54 3.02 -17.16 14.64
N GLU A 55 2.29 -17.92 15.46
CA GLU A 55 0.89 -18.28 15.20
C GLU A 55 -0.01 -17.04 15.28
N GLY A 56 0.16 -16.21 16.31
CA GLY A 56 -0.54 -14.95 16.43
C GLY A 56 -0.27 -14.02 15.25
N TRP A 57 0.97 -13.97 14.73
CA TRP A 57 1.30 -13.21 13.52
C TRP A 57 0.58 -13.75 12.27
N GLN A 58 0.43 -15.07 12.14
CA GLN A 58 -0.33 -15.65 11.02
C GLN A 58 -1.81 -15.27 11.08
N VAL A 59 -2.44 -15.37 12.25
CA VAL A 59 -3.83 -14.98 12.45
C VAL A 59 -4.02 -13.49 12.23
N TRP A 60 -3.11 -12.66 12.75
CA TRP A 60 -3.16 -11.21 12.57
C TRP A 60 -3.03 -10.83 11.09
N ASN A 61 -2.10 -11.43 10.36
CA ASN A 61 -1.95 -11.20 8.92
C ASN A 61 -3.21 -11.61 8.15
N LEU A 62 -3.80 -12.77 8.47
CA LEU A 62 -5.05 -13.20 7.85
C LEU A 62 -6.19 -12.23 8.16
N HIS A 63 -6.27 -11.73 9.39
CA HIS A 63 -7.25 -10.72 9.76
C HIS A 63 -7.07 -9.43 8.96
N MET A 64 -5.84 -8.89 8.87
CA MET A 64 -5.57 -7.70 8.06
C MET A 64 -5.97 -7.94 6.60
N LEU A 65 -5.56 -9.04 5.98
CA LEU A 65 -5.86 -9.32 4.58
C LEU A 65 -7.35 -9.53 4.27
N THR A 66 -8.15 -9.97 5.25
CA THR A 66 -9.57 -10.32 5.02
C THR A 66 -10.57 -9.33 5.61
N ARG A 67 -10.18 -8.53 6.61
CA ARG A 67 -11.07 -7.62 7.35
C ARG A 67 -10.68 -6.16 7.24
N ASP A 68 -9.39 -5.86 7.30
CA ASP A 68 -8.88 -4.50 7.17
C ASP A 68 -7.76 -4.47 6.13
N PHE A 69 -8.11 -4.82 4.88
CA PHE A 69 -7.15 -5.03 3.80
C PHE A 69 -6.23 -3.82 3.58
N GLY A 70 -6.79 -2.60 3.65
CA GLY A 70 -6.02 -1.36 3.59
C GLY A 70 -5.37 -0.95 4.91
N GLN A 71 -5.63 -1.64 6.01
CA GLN A 71 -5.24 -1.29 7.37
C GLN A 71 -5.68 0.13 7.75
N LEU A 72 -6.94 0.49 7.43
CA LEU A 72 -7.53 1.79 7.71
C LEU A 72 -7.47 2.16 9.20
N CYS A 73 -7.43 1.14 10.06
CA CYS A 73 -7.38 1.32 11.51
C CYS A 73 -5.99 1.71 12.03
N ARG A 74 -4.91 1.45 11.26
CA ARG A 74 -3.53 1.76 11.68
C ARG A 74 -3.34 3.23 12.03
N TYR A 75 -3.93 4.13 11.25
CA TYR A 75 -3.78 5.59 11.42
C TYR A 75 -5.08 6.33 11.75
N ALA A 76 -6.20 5.64 11.96
CA ALA A 76 -7.50 6.28 12.23
C ALA A 76 -7.44 7.30 13.38
N GLU A 77 -6.92 6.91 14.55
CA GLU A 77 -6.80 7.81 15.70
C GLU A 77 -5.74 8.90 15.49
N ALA A 78 -4.63 8.61 14.82
CA ALA A 78 -3.62 9.62 14.48
C ALA A 78 -4.20 10.68 13.52
N ASN A 79 -4.97 10.26 12.52
CA ASN A 79 -5.70 11.13 11.58
C ASN A 79 -6.72 12.02 12.32
N LYS A 80 -7.47 11.44 13.28
CA LYS A 80 -8.42 12.17 14.12
C LYS A 80 -7.71 13.21 14.99
N ALA A 81 -6.59 12.86 15.59
CA ALA A 81 -5.79 13.76 16.43
C ALA A 81 -5.23 14.95 15.63
N LEU A 82 -4.72 14.73 14.41
CA LEU A 82 -4.25 15.81 13.53
C LEU A 82 -5.37 16.80 13.19
N LYS A 83 -6.55 16.29 12.84
CA LYS A 83 -7.74 17.12 12.54
C LYS A 83 -8.20 17.91 13.75
N ALA A 84 -8.27 17.27 14.92
CA ALA A 84 -8.71 17.91 16.16
C ALA A 84 -7.77 19.04 16.59
N LYS A 85 -6.45 18.85 16.45
CA LYS A 85 -5.43 19.85 16.75
C LYS A 85 -5.32 20.96 15.69
N LYS A 86 -5.99 20.81 14.54
CA LYS A 86 -5.84 21.67 13.36
C LYS A 86 -4.37 21.83 12.94
N THR A 87 -3.57 20.77 13.11
CA THR A 87 -2.15 20.79 12.74
C THR A 87 -2.05 20.90 11.22
N PRO A 88 -1.37 21.92 10.67
CA PRO A 88 -1.11 21.99 9.25
C PRO A 88 -0.31 20.77 8.81
N VAL A 89 -0.81 20.07 7.79
CA VAL A 89 -0.08 18.97 7.15
C VAL A 89 0.50 19.54 5.86
N GLU A 90 1.82 19.67 5.81
CA GLU A 90 2.52 20.15 4.63
C GLU A 90 2.63 19.02 3.60
N VAL A 91 3.11 17.85 4.05
CA VAL A 91 3.36 16.69 3.20
C VAL A 91 2.96 15.41 3.91
N VAL A 92 2.19 14.56 3.23
CA VAL A 92 2.00 13.17 3.66
C VAL A 92 2.97 12.27 2.92
N PHE A 93 3.67 11.39 3.65
CA PHE A 93 4.48 10.33 3.07
C PHE A 93 3.66 9.03 3.03
N MET A 94 3.15 8.71 1.84
CA MET A 94 2.46 7.45 1.55
C MET A 94 3.50 6.40 1.15
N GLY A 95 3.53 5.29 1.88
CA GLY A 95 4.42 4.19 1.51
C GLY A 95 4.26 2.92 2.32
N ASP A 96 5.30 2.08 2.23
CA ASP A 96 5.38 0.77 2.86
C ASP A 96 6.31 0.78 4.09
N SER A 97 6.97 -0.34 4.38
CA SER A 97 7.92 -0.51 5.49
C SER A 97 9.11 0.43 5.41
N ILE A 98 9.52 0.87 4.22
CA ILE A 98 10.61 1.84 4.06
C ILE A 98 10.18 3.23 4.58
N THR A 99 8.88 3.54 4.52
CA THR A 99 8.36 4.79 5.09
C THR A 99 8.04 4.62 6.59
N ASP A 100 7.40 3.51 6.97
CA ASP A 100 7.00 3.19 8.37
C ASP A 100 8.23 3.11 9.31
N ASN A 101 9.33 2.50 8.84
CA ASN A 101 10.55 2.40 9.63
C ASN A 101 11.26 3.74 9.82
N TRP A 102 11.12 4.66 8.87
CA TRP A 102 11.80 5.94 8.90
C TRP A 102 11.36 6.78 10.11
N GLN A 103 10.09 6.73 10.52
CA GLN A 103 9.63 7.41 11.74
C GLN A 103 10.34 6.95 13.02
N ASN A 104 10.70 5.67 13.09
CA ASN A 104 11.37 5.11 14.26
C ASN A 104 12.89 5.36 14.25
N ILE A 105 13.49 5.49 13.06
CA ILE A 105 14.95 5.58 12.90
C ILE A 105 15.43 7.04 12.85
N ASP A 106 14.68 7.93 12.21
CA ASP A 106 14.97 9.37 12.14
C ASP A 106 13.71 10.18 12.48
N PRO A 107 13.36 10.27 13.78
CA PRO A 107 12.16 11.00 14.22
C PRO A 107 12.23 12.51 13.90
N ASP A 108 13.43 13.10 13.83
CA ASP A 108 13.63 14.53 13.57
C ASP A 108 13.23 14.92 12.14
N PHE A 109 13.25 13.95 11.21
CA PHE A 109 12.70 14.13 9.88
C PHE A 109 11.22 14.53 9.92
N TRP A 110 10.42 14.05 10.88
CA TRP A 110 8.95 14.19 10.89
C TRP A 110 8.43 15.49 11.51
N THR A 111 9.25 16.54 11.43
CA THR A 111 8.92 17.91 11.82
C THR A 111 8.33 18.72 10.65
N ASN A 112 7.93 19.97 10.90
CA ASN A 112 7.47 20.93 9.87
C ASN A 112 6.31 20.41 9.00
N GLY A 113 5.32 19.77 9.63
CA GLY A 113 4.10 19.31 8.95
C GLY A 113 4.30 18.10 8.03
N ARG A 114 5.44 17.41 8.10
CA ARG A 114 5.63 16.10 7.45
C ARG A 114 4.98 15.01 8.29
N VAL A 115 4.12 14.21 7.67
CA VAL A 115 3.35 13.16 8.35
C VAL A 115 3.62 11.81 7.70
N ASP A 116 4.03 10.85 8.51
CA ASP A 116 4.25 9.47 8.10
C ASP A 116 2.92 8.72 7.95
N ARG A 117 2.70 8.12 6.79
CA ARG A 117 1.63 7.15 6.52
C ARG A 117 2.20 5.91 5.84
N GLY A 118 3.39 5.46 6.22
CA GLY A 118 3.96 4.17 5.85
C GLY A 118 3.28 3.02 6.57
N ILE A 119 3.01 1.91 5.89
CA ILE A 119 2.55 0.69 6.58
C ILE A 119 3.35 -0.50 6.09
N SER A 120 4.06 -1.13 7.02
CA SER A 120 4.95 -2.27 6.73
C SER A 120 4.26 -3.38 5.94
N GLY A 121 4.93 -3.85 4.89
CA GLY A 121 4.48 -4.95 4.04
C GLY A 121 3.42 -4.61 2.99
N GLN A 122 2.86 -3.40 2.98
CA GLN A 122 1.80 -3.04 2.05
C GLN A 122 2.26 -2.91 0.60
N THR A 123 1.35 -3.30 -0.32
CA THR A 123 1.47 -3.09 -1.76
C THR A 123 0.68 -1.86 -2.24
N THR A 124 0.86 -1.47 -3.50
CA THR A 124 0.15 -0.33 -4.10
C THR A 124 -1.39 -0.48 -4.05
N GLN A 125 -1.90 -1.72 -4.09
CA GLN A 125 -3.33 -2.00 -3.98
C GLN A 125 -3.89 -1.54 -2.63
N GLN A 126 -3.19 -1.86 -1.54
CA GLN A 126 -3.61 -1.49 -0.18
C GLN A 126 -3.44 0.02 0.06
N MET A 127 -2.35 0.60 -0.45
CA MET A 127 -2.13 2.06 -0.42
C MET A 127 -3.27 2.81 -1.11
N LEU A 128 -3.73 2.34 -2.27
CA LEU A 128 -4.86 2.93 -2.99
C LEU A 128 -6.16 2.87 -2.16
N VAL A 129 -6.45 1.73 -1.51
CA VAL A 129 -7.62 1.55 -0.65
C VAL A 129 -7.64 2.57 0.50
N ARG A 130 -6.51 2.80 1.16
CA ARG A 130 -6.42 3.73 2.30
C ARG A 130 -6.16 5.19 1.93
N TYR A 131 -5.89 5.47 0.65
CA TYR A 131 -5.46 6.79 0.17
C TYR A 131 -6.41 7.93 0.57
N ARG A 132 -7.72 7.67 0.57
CA ARG A 132 -8.73 8.66 0.98
C ARG A 132 -8.59 9.07 2.44
N GLU A 133 -8.40 8.11 3.34
CA GLU A 133 -8.30 8.36 4.78
C GLU A 133 -6.96 8.97 5.15
N ASP A 134 -5.88 8.41 4.59
CA ASP A 134 -4.52 8.73 5.01
C ASP A 134 -3.89 9.90 4.25
N VAL A 135 -4.42 10.28 3.07
CA VAL A 135 -3.91 11.42 2.29
C VAL A 135 -4.99 12.46 2.09
N LEU A 136 -6.06 12.13 1.37
CA LEU A 136 -7.02 13.13 0.87
C LEU A 136 -7.73 13.88 2.01
N LYS A 137 -8.16 13.15 3.06
CA LYS A 137 -8.84 13.74 4.22
C LYS A 137 -7.92 14.58 5.11
N LEU A 138 -6.59 14.43 4.98
CA LEU A 138 -5.61 15.27 5.68
C LEU A 138 -5.32 16.59 4.96
N LYS A 139 -5.70 16.69 3.67
CA LYS A 139 -5.56 17.89 2.83
C LYS A 139 -4.13 18.47 2.83
N PRO A 140 -3.08 17.67 2.57
CA PRO A 140 -1.73 18.19 2.54
C PRO A 140 -1.49 19.10 1.32
N ARG A 141 -0.43 19.92 1.36
CA ARG A 141 0.02 20.66 0.15
C ARG A 141 0.63 19.71 -0.89
N ALA A 142 1.31 18.65 -0.44
CA ALA A 142 1.86 17.61 -1.28
C ALA A 142 1.73 16.20 -0.69
N VAL A 143 1.85 15.19 -1.55
CA VAL A 143 2.03 13.79 -1.15
C VAL A 143 3.31 13.25 -1.76
N HIS A 144 4.13 12.62 -0.93
CA HIS A 144 5.28 11.82 -1.34
C HIS A 144 4.86 10.35 -1.40
N ILE A 145 4.98 9.72 -2.57
CA ILE A 145 4.61 8.33 -2.79
C ILE A 145 5.89 7.51 -3.01
N LEU A 146 6.17 6.58 -2.10
CA LEU A 146 7.25 5.59 -2.20
C LEU A 146 6.64 4.20 -2.02
N ALA A 147 6.52 3.44 -3.10
CA ALA A 147 5.72 2.22 -3.13
C ALA A 147 6.33 1.16 -4.04
N ALA A 148 5.67 0.00 -4.10
CA ALA A 148 5.92 -1.11 -5.01
C ALA A 148 7.05 -2.10 -4.67
N THR A 149 7.86 -1.87 -3.64
CA THR A 149 8.83 -2.88 -3.16
C THR A 149 8.11 -4.22 -2.88
N ASN A 150 6.98 -4.15 -2.19
CA ASN A 150 6.19 -5.32 -1.80
C ASN A 150 5.33 -5.90 -2.94
N ASP A 151 4.97 -5.09 -3.95
CA ASP A 151 4.32 -5.58 -5.16
C ASP A 151 5.29 -6.49 -5.93
N ILE A 152 6.56 -6.09 -6.03
CA ILE A 152 7.63 -6.88 -6.66
C ILE A 152 7.92 -8.15 -5.85
N ALA A 153 7.84 -8.06 -4.50
CA ALA A 153 7.96 -9.23 -3.63
C ALA A 153 6.74 -10.19 -3.72
N GLY A 154 5.60 -9.70 -4.20
CA GLY A 154 4.35 -10.46 -4.33
C GLY A 154 3.55 -10.59 -3.04
N ASN A 155 3.66 -9.63 -2.11
CA ASN A 155 3.03 -9.71 -0.78
C ASN A 155 1.50 -9.83 -0.83
N THR A 156 0.83 -9.27 -1.84
CA THR A 156 -0.62 -9.45 -2.08
C THR A 156 -0.92 -10.35 -3.28
N GLY A 157 0.04 -11.20 -3.67
CA GLY A 157 -0.06 -12.09 -4.83
C GLY A 157 0.54 -11.50 -6.10
N ALA A 158 0.34 -12.20 -7.22
CA ALA A 158 0.87 -11.79 -8.52
C ALA A 158 0.16 -10.53 -9.04
N ALA A 159 0.96 -9.58 -9.52
CA ALA A 159 0.49 -8.37 -10.18
C ALA A 159 1.27 -8.16 -11.49
N THR A 160 0.60 -7.58 -12.48
CA THR A 160 1.24 -7.07 -13.69
C THR A 160 1.84 -5.70 -13.43
N MET A 161 2.84 -5.30 -14.22
CA MET A 161 3.39 -3.94 -14.16
C MET A 161 2.28 -2.90 -14.34
N GLU A 162 1.34 -3.14 -15.26
CA GLU A 162 0.20 -2.24 -15.53
C GLU A 162 -0.72 -2.06 -14.31
N GLN A 163 -0.99 -3.13 -13.55
CA GLN A 163 -1.76 -3.02 -12.31
C GLN A 163 -1.04 -2.19 -11.26
N VAL A 164 0.26 -2.40 -11.07
CA VAL A 164 1.07 -1.65 -10.09
C VAL A 164 1.17 -0.18 -10.48
N THR A 165 1.51 0.11 -11.75
CA THR A 165 1.60 1.48 -12.24
C THR A 165 0.25 2.16 -12.24
N GLY A 166 -0.83 1.47 -12.62
CA GLY A 166 -2.19 2.00 -12.62
C GLY A 166 -2.68 2.40 -11.22
N ASN A 167 -2.29 1.67 -10.17
CA ASN A 167 -2.56 2.09 -8.79
C ASN A 167 -1.84 3.40 -8.44
N ILE A 168 -0.58 3.55 -8.85
CA ILE A 168 0.21 4.78 -8.63
C ILE A 168 -0.36 5.94 -9.42
N GLU A 169 -0.73 5.73 -10.69
CA GLU A 169 -1.42 6.73 -11.52
C GLU A 169 -2.72 7.17 -10.84
N THR A 170 -3.54 6.23 -10.39
CA THR A 170 -4.82 6.53 -9.71
C THR A 170 -4.60 7.37 -8.44
N MET A 171 -3.60 7.03 -7.61
CA MET A 171 -3.26 7.84 -6.42
C MET A 171 -2.82 9.26 -6.80
N ALA A 172 -2.02 9.41 -7.86
CA ALA A 172 -1.57 10.71 -8.35
C ALA A 172 -2.71 11.55 -8.97
N GLU A 173 -3.60 10.91 -9.73
CA GLU A 173 -4.81 11.53 -10.29
C GLU A 173 -5.75 12.04 -9.19
N LEU A 174 -5.98 11.22 -8.16
CA LEU A 174 -6.77 11.61 -6.99
C LEU A 174 -6.13 12.78 -6.23
N ALA A 175 -4.80 12.78 -6.05
CA ALA A 175 -4.11 13.92 -5.44
C ALA A 175 -4.31 15.20 -6.25
N ARG A 176 -4.09 15.15 -7.57
CA ARG A 176 -4.28 16.29 -8.47
C ARG A 176 -5.72 16.81 -8.45
N ALA A 177 -6.71 15.93 -8.51
CA ALA A 177 -8.12 16.29 -8.43
C ALA A 177 -8.49 17.00 -7.11
N HIS A 178 -7.72 16.76 -6.05
CA HIS A 178 -7.86 17.42 -4.75
C HIS A 178 -6.91 18.61 -4.54
N GLY A 179 -6.17 19.04 -5.57
CA GLY A 179 -5.22 20.16 -5.49
C GLY A 179 -3.95 19.84 -4.70
N ILE A 180 -3.64 18.56 -4.50
CA ILE A 180 -2.46 18.08 -3.78
C ILE A 180 -1.33 17.86 -4.81
N LYS A 181 -0.16 18.45 -4.58
CA LYS A 181 1.02 18.24 -5.45
C LYS A 181 1.59 16.84 -5.23
N VAL A 182 2.17 16.24 -6.27
CA VAL A 182 2.69 14.86 -6.22
C VAL A 182 4.21 14.86 -6.31
N ILE A 183 4.83 14.07 -5.42
CA ILE A 183 6.24 13.75 -5.40
C ILE A 183 6.36 12.22 -5.50
N LEU A 184 7.02 11.72 -6.53
CA LEU A 184 7.24 10.28 -6.73
C LEU A 184 8.66 9.91 -6.33
N GLY A 185 8.80 9.03 -5.34
CA GLY A 185 10.08 8.44 -4.96
C GLY A 185 10.37 7.20 -5.80
N SER A 186 11.59 7.09 -6.30
CA SER A 186 12.07 5.86 -6.93
C SER A 186 12.04 4.71 -5.91
N VAL A 187 11.63 3.51 -6.34
CA VAL A 187 11.76 2.29 -5.54
C VAL A 187 13.24 2.05 -5.22
N PRO A 188 13.62 1.87 -3.95
CA PRO A 188 15.02 1.63 -3.59
C PRO A 188 15.56 0.34 -4.20
N PRO A 189 16.89 0.20 -4.29
CA PRO A 189 17.53 -1.01 -4.79
C PRO A 189 17.24 -2.20 -3.87
N ALA A 190 17.04 -3.36 -4.47
CA ALA A 190 16.98 -4.63 -3.77
C ALA A 190 17.54 -5.71 -4.70
N LYS A 191 18.46 -6.54 -4.22
CA LYS A 191 19.01 -7.67 -4.98
C LYS A 191 18.25 -8.97 -4.72
N ALA A 192 17.66 -9.09 -3.53
CA ALA A 192 16.84 -10.20 -3.09
C ALA A 192 15.91 -9.70 -1.98
N PHE A 193 14.83 -10.46 -1.72
CA PHE A 193 13.99 -10.24 -0.56
C PHE A 193 14.19 -11.39 0.43
N PRO A 194 14.64 -11.13 1.68
CA PRO A 194 14.82 -12.19 2.67
C PRO A 194 13.55 -13.02 2.93
N TRP A 195 12.38 -12.39 2.83
CA TRP A 195 11.07 -13.04 3.03
C TRP A 195 10.47 -13.66 1.76
N ALA A 196 11.05 -13.38 0.60
CA ALA A 196 10.62 -13.92 -0.70
C ALA A 196 11.86 -14.31 -1.55
N PRO A 197 12.62 -15.33 -1.11
CA PRO A 197 13.94 -15.64 -1.66
C PRO A 197 13.92 -16.17 -3.10
N ASP A 198 12.75 -16.54 -3.61
CA ASP A 198 12.53 -16.96 -5.00
C ASP A 198 12.40 -15.77 -5.98
N LYS A 199 12.35 -14.53 -5.48
CA LYS A 199 12.21 -13.33 -6.30
C LYS A 199 13.57 -12.77 -6.73
N HIS A 200 13.59 -12.23 -7.95
CA HIS A 200 14.74 -11.54 -8.53
C HIS A 200 14.34 -10.10 -8.86
N PRO A 201 14.36 -9.17 -7.89
CA PRO A 201 13.70 -7.87 -7.99
C PRO A 201 14.32 -6.85 -8.96
N ASP A 202 15.64 -6.88 -9.19
CA ASP A 202 16.36 -5.81 -9.90
C ASP A 202 15.76 -5.42 -11.26
N PRO A 203 15.40 -6.36 -12.18
CA PRO A 203 14.81 -5.99 -13.46
C PRO A 203 13.48 -5.22 -13.32
N GLN A 204 12.61 -5.63 -12.38
CA GLN A 204 11.33 -4.99 -12.12
C GLN A 204 11.51 -3.63 -11.43
N VAL A 205 12.44 -3.51 -10.47
CA VAL A 205 12.78 -2.24 -9.81
C VAL A 205 13.25 -1.22 -10.85
N ARG A 206 14.18 -1.61 -11.74
CA ARG A 206 14.68 -0.73 -12.81
C ARG A 206 13.59 -0.32 -13.78
N ALA A 207 12.78 -1.28 -14.25
CA ALA A 207 11.69 -1.00 -15.18
C ALA A 207 10.67 -0.04 -14.57
N LEU A 208 10.31 -0.24 -13.31
CA LEU A 208 9.37 0.63 -12.60
C LEU A 208 9.95 2.02 -12.35
N ASN A 209 11.24 2.15 -12.00
CA ASN A 209 11.87 3.46 -11.82
C ASN A 209 11.99 4.25 -13.13
N VAL A 210 12.28 3.58 -14.25
CA VAL A 210 12.23 4.21 -15.58
C VAL A 210 10.81 4.73 -15.86
N TRP A 211 9.79 3.92 -15.56
CA TRP A 211 8.40 4.32 -15.73
C TRP A 211 8.03 5.49 -14.82
N LEU A 212 8.36 5.45 -13.52
CA LEU A 212 8.06 6.50 -12.53
C LEU A 212 8.67 7.85 -12.94
N LYS A 213 9.93 7.83 -13.38
CA LYS A 213 10.63 9.03 -13.87
C LYS A 213 9.97 9.59 -15.13
N GLY A 214 9.60 8.72 -16.07
CA GLY A 214 8.90 9.13 -17.30
C GLY A 214 7.50 9.66 -17.02
N TYR A 215 6.77 9.04 -16.10
CA TYR A 215 5.44 9.47 -15.66
C TYR A 215 5.51 10.83 -14.99
N ALA A 216 6.42 11.02 -14.04
CA ALA A 216 6.64 12.31 -13.38
C ALA A 216 6.93 13.42 -14.39
N ALA A 217 7.81 13.17 -15.37
CA ALA A 217 8.14 14.13 -16.42
C ALA A 217 6.93 14.48 -17.32
N ARG A 218 6.13 13.48 -17.71
CA ARG A 218 4.93 13.68 -18.54
C ARG A 218 3.87 14.51 -17.81
N GLU A 219 3.71 14.29 -16.51
CA GLU A 219 2.65 14.85 -15.69
C GLU A 219 3.04 16.13 -14.93
N GLY A 220 4.31 16.52 -15.00
CA GLY A 220 4.86 17.66 -14.25
C GLY A 220 4.94 17.41 -12.74
N PHE A 221 5.11 16.16 -12.32
CA PHE A 221 5.36 15.80 -10.92
C PHE A 221 6.85 15.88 -10.59
N THR A 222 7.16 16.07 -9.31
CA THR A 222 8.54 15.97 -8.83
C THR A 222 8.94 14.51 -8.70
N TYR A 223 10.15 14.16 -9.11
CA TYR A 223 10.74 12.82 -8.96
C TYR A 223 11.95 12.87 -8.03
N VAL A 224 12.05 11.93 -7.10
CA VAL A 224 13.17 11.79 -6.16
C VAL A 224 13.89 10.47 -6.41
N ASP A 225 15.17 10.55 -6.76
CA ASP A 225 15.97 9.38 -7.15
C ASP A 225 16.73 8.78 -5.95
N TYR A 226 16.01 8.06 -5.09
CA TYR A 226 16.61 7.27 -4.01
C TYR A 226 17.38 6.05 -4.53
N TRP A 227 16.99 5.47 -5.67
CA TRP A 227 17.61 4.27 -6.23
C TRP A 227 19.09 4.52 -6.53
N SER A 228 19.38 5.63 -7.24
CA SER A 228 20.76 6.01 -7.54
C SER A 228 21.55 6.40 -6.29
N ALA A 229 20.88 6.95 -5.27
CA ALA A 229 21.53 7.42 -4.04
C ALA A 229 21.87 6.31 -3.05
N LEU A 230 21.08 5.23 -3.03
CA LEU A 230 21.22 4.10 -2.11
C LEU A 230 21.89 2.89 -2.74
N GLY A 231 22.01 2.86 -4.07
CA GLY A 231 22.32 1.65 -4.82
C GLY A 231 23.76 1.52 -5.31
N THR A 232 24.17 0.27 -5.50
CA THR A 232 25.34 -0.08 -6.31
C THR A 232 24.93 -0.26 -7.79
N PRO A 233 25.88 -0.26 -8.73
CA PRO A 233 25.59 -0.54 -10.15
C PRO A 233 24.85 -1.86 -10.38
N GLU A 234 25.04 -2.84 -9.50
CA GLU A 234 24.42 -4.17 -9.52
C GLU A 234 22.98 -4.19 -8.97
N GLY A 235 22.43 -3.04 -8.57
CA GLY A 235 21.05 -2.94 -8.05
C GLY A 235 20.88 -3.40 -6.61
N ALA A 236 21.98 -3.56 -5.87
CA ALA A 236 21.95 -3.83 -4.43
C ALA A 236 21.97 -2.54 -3.63
N MET A 237 21.49 -2.58 -2.39
CA MET A 237 21.79 -1.52 -1.41
C MET A 237 23.30 -1.41 -1.20
N GLY A 238 23.80 -0.18 -1.08
CA GLY A 238 25.19 0.09 -0.74
C GLY A 238 25.59 -0.48 0.62
N GLU A 239 26.89 -0.67 0.83
CA GLU A 239 27.44 -1.17 2.10
C GLU A 239 27.03 -0.27 3.27
N GLY A 240 26.57 -0.87 4.37
CA GLY A 240 26.08 -0.15 5.56
C GLY A 240 24.69 0.47 5.40
N LEU A 241 24.20 0.66 4.17
CA LEU A 241 22.92 1.34 3.93
C LEU A 241 21.69 0.48 4.19
N SER A 242 21.85 -0.85 4.30
CA SER A 242 20.79 -1.78 4.68
C SER A 242 21.36 -2.99 5.41
N SER A 243 20.67 -3.46 6.45
CA SER A 243 21.04 -4.67 7.19
C SER A 243 20.50 -5.96 6.55
N ASP A 244 19.43 -5.86 5.77
CA ASP A 244 18.74 -7.00 5.15
C ASP A 244 18.72 -6.94 3.61
N GLY A 245 19.35 -5.90 3.03
CA GLY A 245 19.43 -5.65 1.61
C GLY A 245 18.20 -4.95 1.01
N VAL A 246 17.25 -4.50 1.84
CA VAL A 246 16.02 -3.82 1.42
C VAL A 246 15.73 -2.57 2.24
N HIS A 247 15.68 -2.69 3.57
CA HIS A 247 15.29 -1.60 4.45
C HIS A 247 16.49 -0.71 4.79
N PRO A 248 16.38 0.62 4.64
CA PRO A 248 17.48 1.52 4.98
C PRO A 248 17.85 1.47 6.47
N THR A 249 19.15 1.53 6.77
CA THR A 249 19.68 1.83 8.10
C THR A 249 19.55 3.33 8.40
N ALA A 250 19.98 3.77 9.58
CA ALA A 250 20.10 5.20 9.90
C ALA A 250 20.97 5.95 8.87
N GLU A 251 22.04 5.32 8.37
CA GLU A 251 22.92 5.88 7.34
C GLU A 251 22.19 6.00 5.99
N GLY A 252 21.38 4.99 5.64
CA GLY A 252 20.53 5.05 4.45
C GLY A 252 19.48 6.17 4.51
N TYR A 253 18.78 6.30 5.65
CA TYR A 253 17.82 7.40 5.82
C TYR A 253 18.49 8.78 5.86
N ALA A 254 19.71 8.89 6.39
CA ALA A 254 20.48 10.13 6.36
C ALA A 254 20.81 10.58 4.91
N ILE A 255 20.90 9.65 3.95
CA ILE A 255 21.01 9.95 2.52
C ILE A 255 19.65 10.34 1.92
N MET A 256 18.57 9.64 2.29
CA MET A 256 17.23 9.92 1.77
C MET A 256 16.68 11.28 2.22
N ALA A 257 16.89 11.64 3.48
CA ALA A 257 16.33 12.85 4.10
C ALA A 257 16.60 14.15 3.34
N PRO A 258 17.85 14.50 2.98
CA PRO A 258 18.11 15.72 2.22
C PRO A 258 17.48 15.70 0.82
N LEU A 259 17.41 14.54 0.16
CA LEU A 259 16.77 14.41 -1.16
C LEU A 259 15.26 14.64 -1.07
N ALA A 260 14.61 14.06 -0.07
CA ALA A 260 13.19 14.27 0.20
C ALA A 260 12.89 15.75 0.52
N LYS A 261 13.71 16.38 1.37
CA LYS A 261 13.57 17.80 1.73
C LYS A 261 13.71 18.72 0.51
N ALA A 262 14.74 18.51 -0.32
CA ALA A 262 14.95 19.27 -1.54
C ALA A 262 13.78 19.11 -2.53
N ALA A 263 13.26 17.90 -2.68
CA ALA A 263 12.09 17.65 -3.53
C ALA A 263 10.83 18.35 -3.00
N ILE A 264 10.62 18.36 -1.69
CA ILE A 264 9.51 19.09 -1.05
C ILE A 264 9.65 20.59 -1.30
N ALA A 265 10.81 21.17 -1.01
CA ALA A 265 11.07 22.59 -1.22
C ALA A 265 10.80 23.00 -2.68
N HIS A 266 11.35 22.25 -3.64
CA HIS A 266 11.10 22.45 -5.07
C HIS A 266 9.61 22.38 -5.43
N THR A 267 8.91 21.37 -4.91
CA THR A 267 7.49 21.14 -5.22
C THR A 267 6.62 22.24 -4.65
N LEU A 268 6.89 22.67 -3.41
CA LEU A 268 6.08 23.62 -2.68
C LEU A 268 6.38 25.07 -3.07
N GLY A 269 7.55 25.33 -3.68
CA GLY A 269 8.02 26.67 -4.03
C GLY A 269 8.63 27.39 -2.83
N ASP A 270 9.02 26.65 -1.80
CA ASP A 270 9.64 27.18 -0.60
C ASP A 270 11.17 27.22 -0.87
N VAL A 271 11.81 28.37 -0.65
CA VAL A 271 13.26 28.53 -0.81
C VAL A 271 13.90 28.22 0.53
N ASP A 272 14.79 27.23 0.58
CA ASP A 272 15.60 26.91 1.78
C ASP A 272 16.47 28.11 2.21
#